data_AF-W7Y2K0-F1
#
_entry.id   AF-W7Y2K0-F1
#
_cell.length_a   1.000
_cell.length_b   1.000
_cell.length_c   1.000
_cell.angle_alpha   90.00
_cell.angle_beta   90.00
_cell.angle_gamma   90.00
#
_symmetry.space_group_name_H-M   'P 1'
#
loop_
_entity.id
_entity.type
_entity.pdbx_description
1 polymer ?
#
loop_
_entity_poly.entity_id
_entity_poly.type
_entity_poly.pdbx_seq_one_letter_code
_entity_poly.pdbx_strand_id
1 'polypeptide(L)'
;MMKNLIISLLALSFLLYGCSGDSDGDNIAPDDKDNTENENPAANIDFTQAIRGVNWADKRDNFVDDLLVPSGLTSGDSYYMVQTDAQYVMKGFLDNMGANTVRLPINYATVSSTWWNGYKGAIDKAIAKGMRVILAYWEGESSRDGKVDNISEFWVMWSTVIKDYGENAGVYFEVMNEPYGYSLSELTDLYESWLNEFSDIPTNVFCWEEKGILKM
;
A
#
# COMPACT_ATOMS: atom_id res chain seq x y z
N MET A 1 -4.69 15.99 -68.91
CA MET A 1 -3.56 16.89 -69.23
C MET A 1 -2.44 16.63 -68.24
N MET A 2 -1.20 16.62 -68.74
CA MET A 2 -0.01 16.05 -68.10
C MET A 2 0.51 16.81 -66.86
N LYS A 3 1.21 16.01 -66.04
CA LYS A 3 2.17 16.35 -64.97
C LYS A 3 3.01 17.60 -65.26
N ASN A 4 3.42 18.30 -64.20
CA ASN A 4 4.80 18.76 -64.10
C ASN A 4 5.31 18.75 -62.66
N LEU A 5 6.41 18.01 -62.55
CA LEU A 5 7.28 17.75 -61.42
C LEU A 5 8.36 18.82 -61.43
N ILE A 6 8.63 19.49 -60.31
CA ILE A 6 9.89 20.23 -60.13
C ILE A 6 10.58 19.69 -58.88
N ILE A 7 11.67 18.99 -59.15
CA ILE A 7 12.74 18.62 -58.22
C ILE A 7 13.69 19.82 -58.16
N SER A 8 14.11 20.25 -56.96
CA SER A 8 15.40 20.92 -56.81
C SER A 8 16.11 20.44 -55.55
N LEU A 9 17.34 20.02 -55.77
CA LEU A 9 18.33 19.48 -54.84
C LEU A 9 19.14 20.59 -54.14
N LEU A 10 19.85 20.17 -53.06
CA LEU A 10 21.11 20.69 -52.50
C LEU A 10 21.01 22.03 -51.72
N ALA A 11 21.72 22.27 -50.62
CA ALA A 11 22.96 21.67 -50.12
C ALA A 11 23.07 21.73 -48.59
N LEU A 12 23.83 20.77 -48.07
CA LEU A 12 24.33 20.65 -46.70
C LEU A 12 25.46 21.67 -46.46
N SER A 13 25.43 22.41 -45.36
CA SER A 13 26.60 23.16 -44.88
C SER A 13 26.74 23.03 -43.37
N PHE A 14 27.70 22.21 -42.96
CA PHE A 14 28.28 22.21 -41.62
C PHE A 14 29.12 23.48 -41.45
N LEU A 15 28.89 24.22 -40.37
CA LEU A 15 29.85 25.18 -39.82
C LEU A 15 29.91 24.96 -38.31
N LEU A 16 31.07 24.47 -37.86
CA LEU A 16 31.51 24.52 -36.48
C LEU A 16 32.03 25.92 -36.18
N TYR A 17 31.59 26.52 -35.09
CA TYR A 17 32.36 27.51 -34.35
C TYR A 17 32.02 27.41 -32.87
N GLY A 18 33.06 27.30 -32.04
CA GLY A 18 32.97 27.28 -30.59
C GLY A 18 33.64 28.50 -29.96
N CYS A 19 33.40 28.63 -28.65
CA CYS A 19 33.93 29.58 -27.64
C CYS A 19 33.38 31.02 -27.70
N SER A 20 33.06 31.69 -26.59
CA SER A 20 32.92 31.32 -25.17
C SER A 20 32.10 32.42 -24.49
N GLY A 21 31.37 32.11 -23.42
CA GLY A 21 30.67 33.09 -22.61
C GLY A 21 29.90 32.42 -21.49
N ASP A 22 30.53 32.36 -20.31
CA ASP A 22 29.96 31.81 -19.08
C ASP A 22 28.71 32.59 -18.64
N SER A 23 27.67 31.85 -18.29
CA SER A 23 26.65 32.30 -17.35
C SER A 23 26.10 31.07 -16.64
N ASP A 24 26.40 31.02 -15.35
CA ASP A 24 25.96 30.03 -14.36
C ASP A 24 24.46 29.76 -14.44
N GLY A 25 24.13 28.49 -14.60
CA GLY A 25 22.78 27.96 -14.62
C GLY A 25 22.87 26.49 -14.25
N ASP A 26 22.86 26.26 -12.93
CA ASP A 26 22.93 24.97 -12.28
C ASP A 26 21.74 24.11 -12.72
N ASN A 27 21.92 23.34 -13.80
CA ASN A 27 20.96 22.31 -14.22
C ASN A 27 21.17 21.10 -13.31
N ILE A 28 20.73 21.21 -12.06
CA ILE A 28 20.52 20.06 -11.19
C ILE A 28 19.32 19.32 -11.78
N ALA A 29 19.60 18.36 -12.66
CA ALA A 29 18.68 17.26 -12.90
C ALA A 29 18.29 16.67 -11.54
N PRO A 30 17.01 16.34 -11.28
CA PRO A 30 16.68 15.62 -10.06
C PRO A 30 17.51 14.33 -10.06
N ASP A 31 18.30 14.17 -8.99
CA ASP A 31 19.12 13.00 -8.71
C ASP A 31 18.18 11.81 -8.49
N ASP A 32 17.76 11.20 -9.60
CA ASP A 32 17.09 9.91 -9.60
C ASP A 32 18.16 8.83 -9.45
N LYS A 33 18.66 8.72 -8.21
CA LYS A 33 19.43 7.58 -7.74
C LYS A 33 18.60 6.84 -6.71
N ASP A 34 17.52 6.23 -7.17
CA ASP A 34 16.93 5.08 -6.49
C ASP A 34 16.98 3.85 -7.41
N ASN A 35 18.19 3.51 -7.86
CA ASN A 35 18.47 2.19 -8.43
C ASN A 35 18.74 1.21 -7.28
N THR A 36 17.71 0.85 -6.51
CA THR A 36 17.75 -0.31 -5.60
C THR A 36 16.55 -1.23 -5.85
N GLU A 37 16.45 -1.79 -7.05
CA GLU A 37 15.45 -2.83 -7.37
C GLU A 37 15.77 -4.22 -6.75
N ASN A 38 16.63 -4.30 -5.74
CA ASN A 38 17.02 -5.59 -5.17
C ASN A 38 17.26 -5.60 -3.64
N GLU A 39 16.84 -4.56 -2.93
CA GLU A 39 16.80 -4.59 -1.47
C GLU A 39 15.39 -4.95 -1.01
N ASN A 40 15.27 -5.89 -0.08
CA ASN A 40 14.00 -6.17 0.59
C ASN A 40 13.50 -4.84 1.19
N PRO A 41 12.36 -4.28 0.75
CA PRO A 41 11.94 -2.95 1.18
C PRO A 41 11.70 -2.87 2.69
N ALA A 42 11.44 -4.00 3.36
CA ALA A 42 11.33 -4.05 4.82
C ALA A 42 12.66 -3.89 5.57
N ALA A 43 13.81 -3.99 4.88
CA ALA A 43 15.13 -3.82 5.49
C ALA A 43 15.36 -2.42 6.06
N ASN A 44 14.62 -1.42 5.57
CA ASN A 44 14.70 -0.03 6.02
C ASN A 44 13.81 0.29 7.23
N ILE A 45 13.06 -0.69 7.75
CA ILE A 45 12.19 -0.51 8.91
C ILE A 45 13.00 -0.65 10.20
N ASP A 46 12.98 0.39 11.03
CA ASP A 46 13.51 0.33 12.39
C ASP A 46 12.48 -0.27 13.35
N PHE A 47 12.59 -1.59 13.55
CA PHE A 47 11.75 -2.36 14.47
C PHE A 47 12.03 -2.08 15.95
N THR A 48 13.10 -1.35 16.30
CA THR A 48 13.39 -1.01 17.70
C THR A 48 12.54 0.16 18.20
N GLN A 49 11.96 0.95 17.29
CA GLN A 49 11.08 2.05 17.64
C GLN A 49 9.67 1.58 17.96
N ALA A 50 9.08 2.15 19.01
CA ALA A 50 7.66 2.00 19.30
C ALA A 50 6.79 2.41 18.10
N ILE A 51 5.65 1.72 17.94
CA ILE A 51 4.64 2.03 16.91
C ILE A 51 4.07 3.43 17.16
N ARG A 52 4.04 4.24 16.10
CA ARG A 52 3.35 5.53 16.01
C ARG A 52 2.47 5.47 14.76
N GLY A 53 1.24 5.03 14.96
CA GLY A 53 0.32 4.66 13.89
C GLY A 53 -0.59 5.81 13.42
N VAL A 54 -1.00 5.73 12.16
CA VAL A 54 -2.10 6.51 11.59
C VAL A 54 -3.03 5.58 10.81
N ASN A 55 -4.34 5.82 10.86
CA ASN A 55 -5.31 5.13 10.02
C ASN A 55 -5.38 5.83 8.66
N TRP A 56 -5.07 5.12 7.57
CA TRP A 56 -5.26 5.63 6.21
C TRP A 56 -6.54 5.04 5.63
N ALA A 57 -7.65 5.73 5.91
CA ALA A 57 -8.99 5.26 5.66
C ALA A 57 -9.54 5.64 4.27
N ASP A 58 -10.55 4.91 3.82
CA ASP A 58 -11.46 5.37 2.79
C ASP A 58 -12.20 6.64 3.27
N LYS A 59 -12.43 7.57 2.35
CA LYS A 59 -13.07 8.87 2.63
C LYS A 59 -14.54 8.73 3.01
N ARG A 60 -15.15 7.57 2.74
CA ARG A 60 -16.52 7.22 3.10
C ARG A 60 -16.66 6.63 4.51
N ASP A 61 -15.54 6.45 5.23
CA ASP A 61 -15.37 5.43 6.28
C ASP A 61 -15.04 4.04 5.66
N ASN A 62 -14.52 3.12 6.47
CA ASN A 62 -14.09 1.79 6.05
C ASN A 62 -15.22 0.74 6.10
N PHE A 63 -16.35 1.07 6.72
CA PHE A 63 -17.54 0.22 6.69
C PHE A 63 -18.26 0.40 5.36
N VAL A 64 -17.83 -0.35 4.33
CA VAL A 64 -18.39 -0.33 2.98
C VAL A 64 -18.51 -1.74 2.43
N ASP A 65 -19.61 -2.02 1.71
CA ASP A 65 -19.84 -3.34 1.09
C ASP A 65 -19.01 -3.55 -0.20
N ASP A 66 -18.43 -2.48 -0.76
CA ASP A 66 -17.68 -2.48 -2.02
C ASP A 66 -16.17 -2.26 -1.81
N LEU A 67 -15.47 -1.81 -2.86
CA LEU A 67 -14.02 -1.60 -2.81
C LEU A 67 -13.66 -0.53 -1.76
N LEU A 68 -12.71 -0.85 -0.89
CA LEU A 68 -12.03 0.14 -0.04
C LEU A 68 -10.99 0.89 -0.87
N VAL A 69 -11.13 2.21 -0.91
CA VAL A 69 -10.22 3.11 -1.63
C VAL A 69 -9.71 4.17 -0.66
N PRO A 70 -8.51 3.95 -0.07
CA PRO A 70 -7.90 4.91 0.84
C PRO A 70 -7.83 6.32 0.26
N SER A 71 -8.05 7.31 1.12
CA SER A 71 -8.13 8.72 0.74
C SER A 71 -6.88 9.18 -0.02
N GLY A 72 -7.08 9.75 -1.21
CA GLY A 72 -5.99 10.17 -2.09
C GLY A 72 -5.61 9.15 -3.16
N LEU A 73 -6.24 7.97 -3.17
CA LEU A 73 -6.08 6.95 -4.23
C LEU A 73 -7.30 6.88 -5.16
N THR A 74 -7.11 6.24 -6.32
CA THR A 74 -8.17 5.96 -7.30
C THR A 74 -8.16 4.47 -7.68
N SER A 75 -9.31 3.79 -7.60
CA SER A 75 -9.38 2.33 -7.80
C SER A 75 -9.10 1.82 -9.22
N GLY A 76 -9.05 2.73 -10.21
CA GLY A 76 -8.68 2.42 -11.59
C GLY A 76 -7.19 2.58 -11.89
N ASP A 77 -6.41 3.09 -10.94
CA ASP A 77 -4.99 3.36 -11.14
C ASP A 77 -4.15 2.09 -11.10
N SER A 78 -3.06 2.10 -11.87
CA SER A 78 -2.08 1.02 -11.85
C SER A 78 -1.27 1.05 -10.55
N TYR A 79 -0.59 -0.07 -10.26
CA TYR A 79 0.36 -0.19 -9.14
C TYR A 79 1.32 1.01 -9.03
N TYR A 80 1.93 1.43 -10.16
CA TYR A 80 2.89 2.55 -10.17
C TYR A 80 2.26 3.92 -9.94
N MET A 81 1.04 4.12 -10.44
CA MET A 81 0.27 5.35 -10.18
C MET A 81 -0.11 5.43 -8.70
N VAL A 82 -0.60 4.33 -8.11
CA VAL A 82 -0.89 4.25 -6.67
C VAL A 82 0.37 4.48 -5.83
N GLN A 83 1.52 3.93 -6.22
CA GLN A 83 2.78 4.22 -5.55
C GLN A 83 3.13 5.72 -5.56
N THR A 84 2.87 6.40 -6.68
CA THR A 84 3.14 7.84 -6.83
C THR A 84 2.25 8.65 -5.90
N ASP A 85 0.96 8.34 -5.84
CA ASP A 85 0.02 9.03 -4.95
C ASP A 85 0.32 8.72 -3.47
N ALA A 86 0.61 7.44 -3.16
CA ALA A 86 0.99 7.00 -1.83
C ALA A 86 2.24 7.70 -1.32
N GLN A 87 3.21 8.02 -2.18
CA GLN A 87 4.41 8.77 -1.79
C GLN A 87 4.07 10.13 -1.17
N TYR A 88 3.10 10.85 -1.71
CA TYR A 88 2.67 12.14 -1.15
C TYR A 88 1.98 11.96 0.19
N VAL A 89 1.15 10.91 0.34
CA VAL A 89 0.49 10.61 1.62
C VAL A 89 1.50 10.20 2.69
N MET A 90 2.44 9.30 2.37
CA MET A 90 3.50 8.86 3.29
C MET A 90 4.38 10.03 3.73
N LYS A 91 4.70 10.96 2.82
CA LYS A 91 5.43 12.19 3.16
C LYS A 91 4.67 13.00 4.23
N GLY A 92 3.35 13.15 4.08
CA GLY A 92 2.52 13.82 5.09
C GLY A 92 2.55 13.11 6.46
N PHE A 93 2.42 11.79 6.47
CA PHE A 93 2.45 11.00 7.71
C PHE A 93 3.81 11.05 8.41
N LEU A 94 4.90 10.93 7.66
CA LEU A 94 6.26 11.00 8.20
C LEU A 94 6.59 12.40 8.72
N ASP A 95 6.44 13.41 7.86
CA ASP A 95 6.99 14.74 8.14
C ASP A 95 6.12 15.56 9.10
N ASN A 96 4.79 15.41 9.00
CA ASN A 96 3.87 16.24 9.78
C ASN A 96 3.38 15.54 11.04
N MET A 97 3.38 14.20 11.07
CA MET A 97 2.83 13.42 12.20
C MET A 97 3.90 12.60 12.91
N GLY A 98 5.10 12.43 12.34
CA GLY A 98 6.14 11.55 12.88
C GLY A 98 5.72 10.09 12.93
N ALA A 99 4.72 9.70 12.14
CA ALA A 99 4.18 8.35 12.10
C ALA A 99 5.21 7.41 11.46
N ASN A 100 5.32 6.20 11.99
CA ASN A 100 6.20 5.15 11.45
C ASN A 100 5.44 3.87 11.11
N THR A 101 4.11 3.92 11.23
CA THR A 101 3.21 2.79 10.96
C THR A 101 1.93 3.34 10.32
N VAL A 102 1.42 2.67 9.30
CA VAL A 102 0.11 2.98 8.69
C VAL A 102 -0.81 1.78 8.83
N ARG A 103 -2.06 2.01 9.25
CA ARG A 103 -3.12 1.01 9.30
C ARG A 103 -4.04 1.19 8.10
N LEU A 104 -4.21 0.12 7.34
CA LEU A 104 -4.90 0.08 6.06
C LEU A 104 -6.07 -0.90 6.13
N PRO A 105 -7.28 -0.48 5.71
CA PRO A 105 -8.47 -1.32 5.76
C PRO A 105 -8.51 -2.28 4.57
N ILE A 106 -8.90 -3.53 4.80
CA ILE A 106 -9.16 -4.53 3.76
C ILE A 106 -10.53 -5.17 3.97
N ASN A 107 -11.15 -5.60 2.87
CA ASN A 107 -12.33 -6.44 2.85
C ASN A 107 -12.24 -7.40 1.66
N TYR A 108 -13.14 -8.38 1.59
CA TYR A 108 -13.12 -9.36 0.49
C TYR A 108 -13.27 -8.71 -0.88
N ALA A 109 -14.19 -7.74 -1.03
CA ALA A 109 -14.42 -7.03 -2.29
C ALA A 109 -13.13 -6.37 -2.83
N THR A 110 -12.33 -5.78 -1.94
CA THR A 110 -11.05 -5.14 -2.30
C THR A 110 -10.03 -6.18 -2.75
N VAL A 111 -9.76 -7.18 -1.92
CA VAL A 111 -8.67 -8.16 -2.13
C VAL A 111 -8.96 -9.12 -3.28
N SER A 112 -10.23 -9.48 -3.51
CA SER A 112 -10.62 -10.41 -4.59
C SER A 112 -10.75 -9.74 -5.96
N SER A 113 -10.70 -8.41 -6.02
CA SER A 113 -10.86 -7.66 -7.26
C SER A 113 -9.54 -7.32 -7.95
N THR A 114 -9.61 -6.83 -9.19
CA THR A 114 -8.44 -6.29 -9.90
C THR A 114 -7.81 -5.08 -9.21
N TRP A 115 -8.58 -4.37 -8.38
CA TRP A 115 -8.07 -3.22 -7.62
C TRP A 115 -6.99 -3.62 -6.62
N TRP A 116 -6.98 -4.86 -6.13
CA TRP A 116 -5.92 -5.35 -5.24
C TRP A 116 -4.51 -5.11 -5.79
N ASN A 117 -4.31 -5.26 -7.10
CA ASN A 117 -3.02 -4.97 -7.73
C ASN A 117 -2.59 -3.51 -7.59
N GLY A 118 -3.53 -2.56 -7.69
CA GLY A 118 -3.27 -1.14 -7.42
C GLY A 118 -3.04 -0.90 -5.93
N TYR A 119 -3.91 -1.44 -5.08
CA TYR A 119 -3.86 -1.33 -3.62
C TYR A 119 -2.50 -1.75 -3.04
N LYS A 120 -1.90 -2.83 -3.56
CA LYS A 120 -0.55 -3.27 -3.18
C LYS A 120 0.52 -2.19 -3.37
N GLY A 121 0.35 -1.29 -4.33
CA GLY A 121 1.23 -0.13 -4.50
C GLY A 121 1.27 0.78 -3.27
N ALA A 122 0.15 0.94 -2.55
CA ALA A 122 0.11 1.73 -1.32
C ALA A 122 0.85 1.03 -0.17
N ILE A 123 0.65 -0.28 -0.03
CA ILE A 123 1.33 -1.13 0.97
C ILE A 123 2.84 -1.08 0.74
N ASP A 124 3.28 -1.40 -0.48
CA ASP A 124 4.70 -1.47 -0.81
C ASP A 124 5.38 -0.10 -0.71
N LYS A 125 4.68 0.99 -1.09
CA LYS A 125 5.24 2.33 -0.91
C LYS A 125 5.44 2.68 0.55
N ALA A 126 4.50 2.33 1.44
CA ALA A 126 4.66 2.57 2.88
C ALA A 126 5.89 1.83 3.43
N ILE A 127 6.04 0.55 3.08
CA ILE A 127 7.18 -0.28 3.48
C ILE A 127 8.50 0.32 2.95
N ALA A 128 8.56 0.68 1.67
CA ALA A 128 9.73 1.29 1.06
C ALA A 128 10.12 2.63 1.70
N LYS A 129 9.16 3.35 2.30
CA LYS A 129 9.40 4.58 3.08
C LYS A 129 9.78 4.30 4.55
N GLY A 130 10.05 3.04 4.89
CA GLY A 130 10.45 2.61 6.23
C GLY A 130 9.29 2.55 7.23
N MET A 131 8.04 2.57 6.76
CA MET A 131 6.87 2.44 7.62
C MET A 131 6.45 0.98 7.76
N ARG A 132 5.99 0.61 8.95
CA ARG A 132 5.24 -0.64 9.15
C ARG A 132 3.83 -0.49 8.59
N VAL A 133 3.23 -1.58 8.14
CA VAL A 133 1.85 -1.60 7.65
C VAL A 133 1.04 -2.55 8.52
N ILE A 134 -0.13 -2.13 8.99
CA ILE A 134 -1.13 -3.02 9.60
C ILE A 134 -2.26 -3.18 8.60
N LEU A 135 -2.53 -4.40 8.14
CA LEU A 135 -3.69 -4.74 7.32
C LEU A 135 -4.80 -5.25 8.21
N ALA A 136 -5.94 -4.58 8.21
CA ALA A 136 -7.06 -4.84 9.12
C ALA A 136 -8.35 -5.14 8.35
N TYR A 137 -8.99 -6.26 8.66
CA TYR A 137 -10.30 -6.59 8.09
C TYR A 137 -11.39 -5.65 8.62
N TRP A 138 -12.20 -5.09 7.73
CA TRP A 138 -13.43 -4.36 8.06
C TRP A 138 -14.67 -5.09 7.53
N GLU A 139 -15.71 -5.10 8.35
CA GLU A 139 -17.05 -5.50 7.94
C GLU A 139 -17.69 -4.45 7.01
N GLY A 140 -18.70 -4.88 6.26
CA GLY A 140 -19.47 -4.05 5.35
C GLY A 140 -20.44 -3.12 6.06
N GLU A 141 -20.99 -2.17 5.29
CA GLU A 141 -22.01 -1.24 5.77
C GLU A 141 -23.34 -1.96 6.07
N SER A 142 -23.63 -3.03 5.34
CA SER A 142 -24.89 -3.76 5.42
C SER A 142 -25.09 -4.54 6.72
N SER A 143 -24.01 -4.92 7.42
CA SER A 143 -24.07 -5.63 8.71
C SER A 143 -23.88 -4.69 9.89
N ARG A 144 -22.71 -4.04 10.01
CA ARG A 144 -22.30 -3.18 11.15
C ARG A 144 -22.62 -3.80 12.52
N ASP A 145 -22.41 -5.11 12.65
CA ASP A 145 -22.71 -5.87 13.86
C ASP A 145 -21.45 -6.30 14.62
N GLY A 146 -20.26 -5.91 14.15
CA GLY A 146 -18.98 -6.27 14.74
C GLY A 146 -18.66 -7.75 14.54
N LYS A 147 -19.13 -8.37 13.45
CA LYS A 147 -18.80 -9.75 13.06
C LYS A 147 -18.29 -9.85 11.61
N VAL A 148 -17.62 -10.96 11.31
CA VAL A 148 -17.26 -11.31 9.94
C VAL A 148 -18.53 -11.56 9.13
N ASP A 149 -18.74 -10.77 8.07
CA ASP A 149 -19.95 -10.83 7.23
C ASP A 149 -20.16 -12.20 6.58
N ASN A 150 -19.07 -12.74 6.02
CA ASN A 150 -19.07 -14.01 5.31
C ASN A 150 -17.77 -14.76 5.58
N ILE A 151 -17.87 -15.83 6.37
CA ILE A 151 -16.70 -16.58 6.82
C ILE A 151 -15.93 -17.24 5.66
N SER A 152 -16.60 -17.61 4.56
CA SER A 152 -15.91 -18.23 3.42
C SER A 152 -15.09 -17.20 2.65
N GLU A 153 -15.65 -16.01 2.43
CA GLU A 153 -14.97 -14.89 1.77
C GLU A 153 -13.81 -14.35 2.61
N PHE A 154 -14.00 -14.30 3.93
CA PHE A 154 -12.97 -13.95 4.90
C PHE A 154 -11.72 -14.82 4.78
N TRP A 155 -11.86 -16.15 4.71
CA TRP A 155 -10.72 -17.05 4.54
C TRP A 155 -10.03 -16.89 3.19
N VAL A 156 -10.78 -16.67 2.10
CA VAL A 156 -10.22 -16.43 0.77
C VAL A 156 -9.42 -15.12 0.74
N MET A 157 -9.95 -14.07 1.36
CA MET A 157 -9.29 -12.78 1.50
C MET A 157 -7.97 -12.94 2.25
N TRP A 158 -8.00 -13.52 3.45
CA TRP A 158 -6.80 -13.71 4.26
C TRP A 158 -5.77 -14.61 3.59
N SER A 159 -6.19 -15.70 2.94
CA SER A 159 -5.28 -16.55 2.17
C SER A 159 -4.53 -15.76 1.09
N THR A 160 -5.22 -14.82 0.43
CA THR A 160 -4.60 -13.95 -0.58
C THR A 160 -3.62 -12.96 0.05
N VAL A 161 -3.99 -12.34 1.17
CA VAL A 161 -3.13 -11.41 1.91
C VAL A 161 -1.88 -12.10 2.43
N ILE A 162 -2.02 -13.27 3.06
CA ILE A 162 -0.90 -14.04 3.60
C ILE A 162 0.00 -14.57 2.50
N LYS A 163 -0.55 -14.98 1.36
CA LYS A 163 0.27 -15.34 0.19
C LYS A 163 1.14 -14.17 -0.30
N ASP A 164 0.60 -12.96 -0.30
CA ASP A 164 1.32 -11.79 -0.83
C ASP A 164 2.30 -11.18 0.20
N TYR A 165 1.98 -11.24 1.50
CA TYR A 165 2.72 -10.50 2.54
C TYR A 165 3.11 -11.31 3.78
N GLY A 166 2.75 -12.59 3.89
CA GLY A 166 2.96 -13.41 5.10
C GLY A 166 4.42 -13.55 5.55
N GLU A 167 5.36 -13.43 4.61
CA GLU A 167 6.81 -13.46 4.88
C GLU A 167 7.42 -12.06 5.08
N ASN A 168 6.64 -11.00 4.89
CA ASN A 168 7.12 -9.62 4.99
C ASN A 168 7.05 -9.12 6.44
N ALA A 169 8.20 -9.05 7.12
CA ALA A 169 8.30 -8.60 8.50
C ALA A 169 7.80 -7.15 8.75
N GLY A 170 7.66 -6.34 7.70
CA GLY A 170 7.10 -4.98 7.77
C GLY A 170 5.57 -4.92 7.79
N VAL A 171 4.90 -6.04 7.51
CA VAL A 171 3.43 -6.13 7.45
C VAL A 171 2.92 -6.89 8.67
N TYR A 172 1.93 -6.29 9.33
CA TYR A 172 1.22 -6.81 10.48
C TYR A 172 -0.22 -7.10 10.08
N PHE A 173 -0.81 -8.12 10.69
CA PHE A 173 -2.15 -8.59 10.39
C PHE A 173 -3.05 -8.38 11.60
N GLU A 174 -4.13 -7.63 11.38
CA GLU A 174 -5.21 -7.47 12.34
C GLU A 174 -6.45 -8.20 11.82
N VAL A 175 -6.76 -9.32 12.49
CA VAL A 175 -7.74 -10.30 12.01
C VAL A 175 -9.12 -9.70 11.80
N MET A 176 -9.53 -8.75 12.63
CA MET A 176 -10.79 -8.02 12.51
C MET A 176 -10.76 -6.71 13.32
N ASN A 177 -11.22 -5.62 12.70
CA ASN A 177 -11.51 -4.35 13.35
C ASN A 177 -12.74 -4.45 14.25
N GLU A 178 -12.64 -3.93 15.47
CA GLU A 178 -13.73 -3.75 16.43
C GLU A 178 -14.73 -4.92 16.52
N PRO A 179 -14.30 -6.15 16.91
CA PRO A 179 -15.14 -7.35 16.94
C PRO A 179 -16.16 -7.38 18.11
N TYR A 180 -16.92 -6.31 18.31
CA TYR A 180 -17.82 -6.13 19.45
C TYR A 180 -19.04 -7.06 19.43
N GLY A 181 -19.36 -7.62 18.26
CA GLY A 181 -20.49 -8.55 18.07
C GLY A 181 -20.24 -9.94 18.64
N TYR A 182 -18.98 -10.32 18.85
CA TYR A 182 -18.61 -11.63 19.38
C TYR A 182 -18.69 -11.69 20.90
N SER A 183 -19.11 -12.83 21.43
CA SER A 183 -18.75 -13.23 22.79
C SER A 183 -17.24 -13.47 22.89
N LEU A 184 -16.69 -13.45 24.11
CA LEU A 184 -15.26 -13.71 24.31
C LEU A 184 -14.85 -15.06 23.72
N SER A 185 -15.64 -16.12 23.96
CA SER A 185 -15.34 -17.45 23.44
C SER A 185 -15.37 -17.51 21.91
N GLU A 186 -16.37 -16.90 21.26
CA GLU A 186 -16.44 -16.92 19.79
C GLU A 186 -15.30 -16.12 19.15
N LEU A 187 -14.88 -15.01 19.78
CA LEU A 187 -13.75 -14.23 19.30
C LEU A 187 -12.42 -14.99 19.47
N THR A 188 -12.24 -15.65 20.61
CA THR A 188 -11.09 -16.54 20.83
C THR A 188 -11.06 -17.65 19.80
N ASP A 189 -12.19 -18.31 19.53
CA ASP A 189 -12.28 -19.38 18.53
C ASP A 189 -11.94 -18.88 17.11
N LEU A 190 -12.38 -17.67 16.74
CA LEU A 190 -12.03 -17.04 15.46
C LEU A 190 -10.52 -16.81 15.34
N TYR A 191 -9.90 -16.22 16.38
CA TYR A 191 -8.47 -15.93 16.38
C TYR A 191 -7.60 -17.20 16.43
N GLU A 192 -7.99 -18.20 17.22
CA GLU A 192 -7.33 -19.50 17.23
C GLU A 192 -7.43 -20.20 15.88
N SER A 193 -8.61 -20.17 15.24
CA SER A 193 -8.79 -20.73 13.90
C SER A 193 -7.89 -20.04 12.88
N TRP A 194 -7.76 -18.72 12.97
CA TRP A 194 -6.92 -17.93 12.06
C TRP A 194 -5.44 -18.24 12.24
N LEU A 195 -4.98 -18.34 13.49
CA LEU A 195 -3.61 -18.72 13.83
C LEU A 195 -3.27 -20.15 13.38
N ASN A 196 -4.21 -21.08 13.49
CA ASN A 196 -4.01 -22.46 13.05
C ASN A 196 -3.91 -22.55 11.52
N GLU A 197 -4.78 -21.85 10.79
CA GLU A 197 -4.79 -21.83 9.33
C GLU A 197 -3.49 -21.22 8.77
N PHE A 198 -3.01 -20.13 9.36
CA PHE A 198 -1.81 -19.42 8.92
C PHE A 198 -0.63 -19.61 9.86
N SER A 199 -0.42 -20.84 10.33
CA SER A 199 0.60 -21.16 11.35
C SER A 199 2.06 -20.99 10.92
N ASP A 200 2.31 -20.84 9.61
CA ASP A 200 3.66 -20.67 9.06
C ASP A 200 4.18 -19.22 9.16
N ILE A 201 3.34 -18.24 9.49
CA ILE A 201 3.77 -16.84 9.57
C ILE A 201 4.41 -16.53 10.93
N PRO A 202 5.40 -15.61 10.98
CA PRO A 202 6.04 -15.22 12.23
C PRO A 202 5.04 -14.67 13.27
N THR A 203 5.11 -15.13 14.52
CA THR A 203 4.11 -14.74 15.53
C THR A 203 4.19 -13.28 15.99
N ASN A 204 5.24 -12.55 15.60
CA ASN A 204 5.49 -11.16 15.99
C ASN A 204 4.84 -10.14 15.04
N VAL A 205 4.05 -10.58 14.06
CA VAL A 205 3.37 -9.70 13.09
C VAL A 205 1.86 -9.57 13.37
N PHE A 206 1.38 -9.93 14.56
CA PHE A 206 -0.05 -9.86 14.87
C PHE A 206 -0.44 -8.61 15.65
N CYS A 207 -1.55 -8.00 15.26
CA CYS A 207 -2.21 -6.93 15.99
C CYS A 207 -3.61 -7.42 16.38
N TRP A 208 -3.89 -7.45 17.68
CA TRP A 208 -5.18 -7.91 18.20
C TRP A 208 -5.91 -6.73 18.82
N GLU A 209 -7.11 -6.44 18.34
CA GLU A 209 -8.04 -5.59 19.08
C GLU A 209 -8.82 -6.47 20.05
N GLU A 210 -8.66 -6.23 21.36
CA GLU A 210 -9.35 -7.05 22.35
C GLU A 210 -9.91 -6.20 23.49
N LYS A 211 -10.98 -6.73 24.08
CA LYS A 211 -11.43 -6.45 25.45
C LYS A 211 -10.42 -6.96 26.51
N GLY A 212 -9.11 -6.84 26.31
CA GLY A 212 -8.13 -7.10 27.39
C GLY A 212 -6.75 -7.68 27.06
N ILE A 213 -6.46 -8.17 25.86
CA ILE A 213 -5.17 -8.81 25.54
C ILE A 213 -4.59 -8.20 24.26
N LEU A 214 -3.90 -7.07 24.44
CA LEU A 214 -2.77 -6.72 23.58
C LEU A 214 -1.54 -7.45 24.11
N LYS A 215 -1.10 -8.50 23.42
CA LYS A 215 0.27 -8.98 23.52
C LYS A 215 0.98 -8.65 22.20
N MET A 216 1.77 -7.58 22.24
CA MET A 216 2.91 -7.39 21.35
C MET A 216 4.11 -8.15 21.92
#